data_AF-A0A5N6VAH3-F1
#
_entry.id   AF-A0A5N6VAH3-F1
#
_cell.length_a   1.000
_cell.length_b   1.000
_cell.length_c   1.000
_cell.angle_alpha   90.00
_cell.angle_beta   90.00
_cell.angle_gamma   90.00
#
_symmetry.space_group_name_H-M   'P 1'
#
loop_
_entity.id
_entity.type
_entity.pdbx_description
1 polymer ?
#
loop_
_entity_poly.entity_id
_entity_poly.type
_entity_poly.pdbx_seq_one_letter_code
_entity_poly.pdbx_strand_id
1 'polypeptide(L)'
;MDLDPNLTISDVLVLENLLDDVKTQRSEGQDREAVIRSRTSKDEETVKKLQALNDPHHSDFEPSVVFTWDLRDLRLYPWLDKWILQPYIALAKQIVRHETDVVMLSHILLYFTTSVPSAIVLYYRFSWIHGILHWLMQSYYTGTYTLLMHQHIHMGGVLKLKYRWFDMTFPYITDRLMGHTWNSYYYHHVKHHHVEGNGPDDLSSTIRYQRDDLFDFLCYFGRFLVGVWFELPRYFFRKGNLPCAFKAGTWEILSLASMYWAWNYLGWKPTLFCFVLPFMQLRLGLMVGNWGQHAFVDEVDPNSDFRSSITLIDVASNRFCYNDGYHTSHHLNPRRHWRDHPVAFLQQKDRYTSENALVFRDIDYIMITVRLLRKDYHHLAKCLVPLGDQIGMEQDEIAQMLRTKTRRFTEDEIERKFPRRTQSHH
;
A
#
# COMPACT_ATOMS: atom_id res chain seq x y z
N MET A 1 19.55 9.41 17.39
CA MET A 1 18.39 8.63 16.94
C MET A 1 18.95 7.74 15.86
N ASP A 2 19.04 6.44 16.13
CA ASP A 2 19.68 5.51 15.19
C ASP A 2 18.67 5.20 14.08
N LEU A 3 19.07 5.38 12.82
CA LEU A 3 18.28 4.99 11.66
C LEU A 3 18.42 3.48 11.45
N ASP A 4 17.36 2.79 11.04
CA ASP A 4 17.47 1.38 10.69
C ASP A 4 18.44 1.24 9.48
N PRO A 5 19.52 0.44 9.59
CA PRO A 5 20.47 0.26 8.51
C PRO A 5 19.86 -0.38 7.25
N ASN A 6 18.65 -0.94 7.33
CA ASN A 6 17.96 -1.57 6.21
C ASN A 6 17.04 -0.62 5.43
N LEU A 7 17.00 0.66 5.79
CA LEU A 7 16.18 1.64 5.09
C LEU A 7 16.55 1.79 3.62
N THR A 8 15.52 2.06 2.83
CA THR A 8 15.75 2.49 1.45
C THR A 8 16.43 3.86 1.49
N ILE A 9 17.25 4.14 0.48
CA ILE A 9 17.92 5.43 0.34
C ILE A 9 16.89 6.58 0.35
N SER A 10 15.73 6.34 -0.27
CA SER A 10 14.64 7.31 -0.26
C SER A 10 14.12 7.61 1.15
N ASP A 11 13.89 6.59 1.96
CA ASP A 11 13.42 6.78 3.34
C ASP A 11 14.48 7.44 4.22
N VAL A 12 15.76 7.09 4.06
CA VAL A 12 16.86 7.77 4.77
C VAL A 12 16.84 9.26 4.45
N LEU A 13 16.83 9.62 3.16
CA LEU A 13 16.87 11.00 2.72
C LEU A 13 15.66 11.82 3.19
N VAL A 14 14.45 11.25 3.09
CA VAL A 14 13.24 11.93 3.55
C VAL A 14 13.23 12.06 5.07
N LEU A 15 13.60 11.00 5.81
CA LEU A 15 13.55 11.03 7.26
C LEU A 15 14.61 11.97 7.86
N GLU A 16 15.84 11.98 7.32
CA GLU A 16 16.86 12.94 7.73
C GLU A 16 16.39 14.38 7.51
N ASN A 17 15.77 14.65 6.35
CA ASN A 17 15.19 15.96 6.03
C ASN A 17 14.13 16.38 7.06
N LEU A 18 13.19 15.50 7.42
CA LEU A 18 12.16 15.78 8.42
C LEU A 18 12.74 15.97 9.84
N LEU A 19 13.69 15.13 10.24
CA LEU A 19 14.29 15.23 11.58
C LEU A 19 15.13 16.50 11.74
N ASP A 20 15.76 16.97 10.66
CA ASP A 20 16.47 18.24 10.65
C ASP A 20 15.50 19.42 10.82
N ASP A 21 14.33 19.41 10.17
CA ASP A 21 13.31 20.44 10.38
C ASP A 21 12.89 20.53 11.86
N VAL A 22 12.66 19.37 12.49
CA VAL A 22 12.29 19.30 13.91
C VAL A 22 13.40 19.87 14.80
N LYS A 23 14.67 19.56 14.50
CA LYS A 23 15.81 20.11 15.26
C LYS A 23 15.91 21.62 15.09
N THR A 24 15.89 22.11 13.84
CA THR A 24 16.03 23.52 13.51
C THR A 24 14.92 24.35 14.16
N GLN A 25 13.66 23.90 14.06
CA GLN A 25 12.53 24.61 14.67
C GLN A 25 12.57 24.61 16.20
N ARG A 26 13.18 23.59 16.83
CA ARG A 26 13.38 23.54 18.29
C ARG A 26 14.57 24.37 18.76
N SER A 27 15.63 24.50 17.95
CA SER A 27 16.85 25.23 18.31
C SER A 27 16.78 26.73 18.00
N GLU A 28 16.12 27.11 16.90
CA GLU A 28 16.11 28.48 16.41
C GLU A 28 14.88 29.23 16.91
N GLY A 29 15.03 29.83 18.09
CA GLY A 29 14.21 30.97 18.46
C GLY A 29 14.62 32.20 17.64
N GLN A 30 13.73 32.66 16.75
CA GLN A 30 13.55 34.06 16.32
C GLN A 30 13.88 34.52 14.88
N ASP A 31 14.41 33.71 13.94
CA ASP A 31 14.39 34.08 12.50
C ASP A 31 13.68 33.02 11.62
N ARG A 32 12.37 33.16 11.52
CA ARG A 32 11.51 32.26 10.73
C ARG A 32 11.85 32.27 9.24
N GLU A 33 12.31 33.39 8.68
CA GLU A 33 12.57 33.49 7.23
C GLU A 33 13.90 32.83 6.83
N ALA A 34 14.91 32.86 7.71
CA ALA A 34 16.14 32.11 7.51
C ALA A 34 15.90 30.60 7.59
N VAL A 35 15.13 30.14 8.58
CA VAL A 35 14.74 28.72 8.73
C VAL A 35 14.01 28.22 7.49
N ILE A 36 12.99 28.95 7.03
CA ILE A 36 12.19 28.56 5.86
C ILE A 36 13.08 28.45 4.61
N ARG A 37 13.94 29.43 4.35
CA ARG A 37 14.85 29.39 3.19
C ARG A 37 15.83 28.22 3.24
N SER A 38 16.41 27.94 4.42
CA SER A 38 17.31 26.80 4.60
C SER A 38 16.59 25.47 4.35
N ARG A 39 15.38 25.31 4.91
CA ARG A 39 14.52 24.14 4.68
C ARG A 39 14.22 23.94 3.20
N THR A 40 13.71 24.97 2.51
CA THR A 40 13.38 24.88 1.08
C THR A 40 14.60 24.49 0.24
N SER A 41 15.79 25.04 0.55
CA SER A 41 17.02 24.66 -0.16
C SER A 41 17.39 23.19 0.03
N LYS A 42 17.28 22.66 1.25
CA LYS A 42 17.55 21.24 1.55
C LYS A 42 16.53 20.31 0.88
N ASP A 43 15.26 20.73 0.86
CA ASP A 43 14.18 19.98 0.21
C ASP A 43 14.44 19.86 -1.29
N GLU A 44 14.82 20.96 -1.95
CA GLU A 44 15.16 20.97 -3.36
C GLU A 44 16.37 20.08 -3.68
N GLU A 45 17.40 20.08 -2.85
CA GLU A 45 18.57 19.21 -3.02
C GLU A 45 18.17 17.73 -2.89
N THR A 46 17.37 17.41 -1.88
CA THR A 46 16.89 16.04 -1.64
C THR A 46 16.01 15.57 -2.79
N VAL A 47 15.10 16.42 -3.26
CA VAL A 47 14.23 16.16 -4.42
C VAL A 47 15.06 15.89 -5.67
N LYS A 48 16.07 16.71 -5.97
CA LYS A 48 16.97 16.50 -7.12
C LYS A 48 17.67 15.16 -7.05
N LYS A 49 18.18 14.78 -5.85
CA LYS A 49 18.83 13.50 -5.64
C LYS A 49 17.88 12.32 -5.87
N LEU A 50 16.67 12.38 -5.33
CA LEU A 50 15.66 11.33 -5.53
C LEU A 50 15.23 11.20 -7.00
N GLN A 51 15.05 12.33 -7.70
CA GLN A 51 14.74 12.34 -9.13
C GLN A 51 15.88 11.72 -9.97
N ALA A 52 17.13 12.05 -9.64
CA ALA A 52 18.31 11.48 -10.29
C ALA A 52 18.38 9.94 -10.15
N LEU A 53 17.95 9.37 -9.03
CA LEU A 53 17.88 7.91 -8.85
C LEU A 53 16.81 7.25 -9.74
N ASN A 54 15.78 7.99 -10.11
CA ASN A 54 14.64 7.50 -10.90
C ASN A 54 14.76 7.76 -12.41
N ASP A 55 15.64 8.67 -12.84
CA ASP A 55 15.81 9.06 -14.25
C ASP A 55 16.80 8.13 -14.97
N PRO A 56 16.37 7.29 -15.93
CA PRO A 56 17.25 6.37 -16.66
C PRO A 56 18.36 7.04 -17.49
N HIS A 57 18.27 8.34 -17.72
CA HIS A 57 19.28 9.12 -18.44
C HIS A 57 20.32 9.77 -17.53
N HIS A 58 20.12 9.73 -16.21
CA HIS A 58 21.04 10.28 -15.24
C HIS A 58 22.15 9.28 -14.85
N SER A 59 23.34 9.76 -14.49
CA SER A 59 24.47 8.90 -14.08
C SER A 59 24.19 8.10 -12.82
N ASP A 60 23.37 8.67 -11.93
CA ASP A 60 23.03 8.10 -10.63
C ASP A 60 21.81 7.18 -10.69
N PHE A 61 21.27 6.92 -11.89
CA PHE A 61 20.14 6.04 -12.07
C PHE A 61 20.41 4.64 -11.49
N GLU A 62 19.46 4.14 -10.71
CA GLU A 62 19.56 2.81 -10.14
C GLU A 62 18.23 2.06 -10.30
N PRO A 63 18.16 1.01 -11.13
CA PRO A 63 16.97 0.17 -11.20
C PRO A 63 16.86 -0.70 -9.95
N SER A 64 15.65 -0.85 -9.43
CA SER A 64 15.40 -1.81 -8.34
C SER A 64 15.35 -3.21 -8.95
N VAL A 65 16.17 -4.14 -8.46
CA VAL A 65 16.27 -5.51 -9.02
C VAL A 65 15.67 -6.56 -8.11
N VAL A 66 16.01 -6.48 -6.83
CA VAL A 66 15.46 -7.25 -5.71
C VAL A 66 15.21 -6.29 -4.56
N PHE A 67 14.31 -6.62 -3.63
CA PHE A 67 14.02 -5.71 -2.50
C PHE A 67 15.01 -5.81 -1.35
N THR A 68 15.70 -6.93 -1.18
CA THR A 68 16.59 -7.11 -0.02
C THR A 68 17.79 -6.17 -0.07
N TRP A 69 18.34 -5.88 -1.25
CA TRP A 69 19.53 -5.05 -1.41
C TRP A 69 19.35 -4.03 -2.51
N ASP A 70 19.82 -2.83 -2.23
CA ASP A 70 20.04 -1.82 -3.26
C ASP A 70 21.20 -2.28 -4.15
N LEU A 71 21.13 -1.99 -5.45
CA LEU A 71 22.08 -2.49 -6.44
C LEU A 71 23.50 -2.03 -6.13
N ARG A 72 23.66 -0.82 -5.60
CA ARG A 72 24.96 -0.26 -5.15
C ARG A 72 25.59 -1.04 -3.99
N ASP A 73 24.77 -1.63 -3.13
CA ASP A 73 25.23 -2.36 -1.94
C ASP A 73 25.41 -3.86 -2.21
N LEU A 74 24.98 -4.32 -3.39
CA LEU A 74 25.03 -5.71 -3.78
C LEU A 74 26.47 -6.14 -4.12
N ARG A 75 27.11 -6.81 -3.17
CA ARG A 75 28.48 -7.35 -3.34
C ARG A 75 28.45 -8.73 -3.98
N LEU A 76 28.44 -8.79 -5.32
CA LEU A 76 28.59 -10.04 -6.07
C LEU A 76 30.05 -10.30 -6.49
N TYR A 77 30.37 -11.56 -6.77
CA TYR A 77 31.61 -11.90 -7.46
C TYR A 77 31.63 -11.23 -8.85
N PRO A 78 32.77 -10.68 -9.32
CA PRO A 78 32.81 -9.90 -10.57
C PRO A 78 32.28 -10.62 -11.81
N TRP A 79 32.41 -11.95 -11.86
CA TRP A 79 31.90 -12.74 -12.98
C TRP A 79 30.37 -12.92 -12.92
N LEU A 80 29.77 -12.99 -11.73
CA LEU A 80 28.31 -13.04 -11.55
C LEU A 80 27.68 -11.71 -11.95
N ASP A 81 28.28 -10.60 -11.52
CA ASP A 81 27.80 -9.27 -11.90
C ASP A 81 27.87 -9.09 -13.42
N LYS A 82 29.05 -9.29 -14.02
CA LYS A 82 29.28 -9.08 -15.45
C LYS A 82 28.46 -9.98 -16.36
N TRP A 83 28.31 -11.27 -16.02
CA TRP A 83 27.75 -12.26 -16.93
C TRP A 83 26.33 -12.71 -16.58
N ILE A 84 25.81 -12.38 -15.39
CA ILE A 84 24.45 -12.76 -14.98
C ILE A 84 23.61 -11.53 -14.67
N LEU A 85 24.04 -10.70 -13.70
CA LEU A 85 23.22 -9.60 -13.22
C LEU A 85 23.05 -8.49 -14.26
N GLN A 86 24.14 -7.97 -14.82
CA GLN A 86 24.07 -6.87 -15.79
C GLN A 86 23.32 -7.26 -17.08
N PRO A 87 23.55 -8.45 -17.68
CA PRO A 87 22.74 -8.90 -18.81
C PRO A 87 21.26 -9.06 -18.47
N TYR A 88 20.93 -9.56 -17.28
CA TYR A 88 19.55 -9.65 -16.80
C TYR A 88 18.90 -8.27 -16.69
N ILE A 89 19.56 -7.31 -16.03
CA ILE A 89 19.06 -5.93 -15.89
C ILE A 89 18.82 -5.31 -17.28
N ALA A 90 19.80 -5.42 -18.18
CA ALA A 90 19.69 -4.86 -19.53
C ALA A 90 18.49 -5.43 -20.30
N LEU A 91 18.26 -6.74 -20.21
CA LEU A 91 17.08 -7.39 -20.81
C LEU A 91 15.78 -6.96 -20.11
N ALA A 92 15.76 -6.98 -18.77
CA ALA A 92 14.58 -6.66 -17.98
C ALA A 92 14.08 -5.24 -18.24
N LYS A 93 14.98 -4.25 -18.33
CA LYS A 93 14.66 -2.85 -18.69
C LYS A 93 13.97 -2.73 -20.07
N GLN A 94 14.23 -3.65 -20.99
CA GLN A 94 13.53 -3.70 -22.28
C GLN A 94 12.14 -4.35 -22.20
N ILE A 95 11.82 -5.01 -21.08
CA ILE A 95 10.56 -5.73 -20.83
C ILE A 95 9.59 -4.92 -19.99
N VAL A 96 10.08 -4.35 -18.88
CA VAL A 96 9.26 -3.56 -17.95
C VAL A 96 8.87 -2.22 -18.54
N ARG A 97 7.70 -1.70 -18.12
CA ARG A 97 7.16 -0.45 -18.64
C ARG A 97 8.02 0.76 -18.26
N HIS A 98 8.40 0.86 -16.99
CA HIS A 98 9.37 1.84 -16.50
C HIS A 98 10.67 1.12 -16.17
N GLU A 99 11.81 1.71 -16.55
CA GLU A 99 13.12 1.06 -16.35
C GLU A 99 13.49 0.87 -14.87
N THR A 100 12.81 1.58 -13.99
CA THR A 100 12.87 1.43 -12.53
C THR A 100 12.21 0.14 -12.01
N ASP A 101 11.32 -0.48 -12.78
CA ASP A 101 10.46 -1.60 -12.36
C ASP A 101 11.04 -2.99 -12.63
N VAL A 102 12.35 -3.12 -12.82
CA VAL A 102 13.02 -4.43 -13.02
C VAL A 102 12.61 -5.42 -11.92
N VAL A 103 12.45 -4.95 -10.69
CA VAL A 103 11.99 -5.73 -9.53
C VAL A 103 10.60 -6.33 -9.71
N MET A 104 9.67 -5.68 -10.41
CA MET A 104 8.36 -6.26 -10.71
C MET A 104 8.49 -7.48 -11.62
N LEU A 105 9.34 -7.41 -12.65
CA LEU A 105 9.62 -8.57 -13.50
C LEU A 105 10.31 -9.68 -12.71
N SER A 106 11.28 -9.34 -11.85
CA SER A 106 11.93 -10.32 -10.96
C SER A 106 10.91 -11.09 -10.11
N HIS A 107 9.92 -10.40 -9.54
CA HIS A 107 8.86 -11.03 -8.75
C HIS A 107 7.91 -11.87 -9.60
N ILE A 108 7.52 -11.40 -10.79
CA ILE A 108 6.72 -12.21 -11.71
C ILE A 108 7.45 -13.52 -12.04
N LEU A 109 8.73 -13.46 -12.41
CA LEU A 109 9.55 -14.64 -12.66
C LEU A 109 9.67 -15.54 -11.42
N LEU A 110 9.85 -14.95 -10.24
CA LEU A 110 9.88 -15.68 -8.96
C LEU A 110 8.59 -16.48 -8.77
N TYR A 111 7.41 -15.88 -8.95
CA TYR A 111 6.13 -16.56 -8.76
C TYR A 111 5.89 -17.68 -9.79
N PHE A 112 6.28 -17.48 -11.04
CA PHE A 112 6.16 -18.53 -12.07
C PHE A 112 7.16 -19.68 -11.91
N THR A 113 8.28 -19.46 -11.22
CA THR A 113 9.30 -20.49 -10.99
C THR A 113 9.16 -21.18 -9.63
N THR A 114 8.40 -20.61 -8.69
CA THR A 114 8.20 -21.16 -7.34
C THR A 114 6.74 -21.48 -7.04
N SER A 115 5.89 -20.45 -6.96
CA SER A 115 4.47 -20.52 -6.60
C SER A 115 3.67 -21.44 -7.52
N VAL A 116 3.78 -21.26 -8.84
CA VAL A 116 3.02 -22.05 -9.83
C VAL A 116 3.45 -23.52 -9.85
N PRO A 117 4.74 -23.88 -9.99
CA PRO A 117 5.17 -25.29 -9.97
C PRO A 117 4.86 -25.97 -8.63
N SER A 118 5.01 -25.25 -7.51
CA SER A 118 4.68 -25.77 -6.18
C SER A 118 3.20 -26.15 -6.07
N ALA A 119 2.29 -25.32 -6.59
CA ALA A 119 0.87 -25.64 -6.66
C ALA A 119 0.60 -26.87 -7.54
N ILE A 120 1.20 -26.94 -8.74
CA ILE A 120 1.04 -28.08 -9.65
C ILE A 120 1.46 -29.39 -8.97
N VAL A 121 2.61 -29.39 -8.30
CA VAL A 121 3.12 -30.56 -7.58
C VAL A 121 2.18 -30.95 -6.43
N LEU A 122 1.57 -29.99 -5.71
CA LEU A 122 0.59 -30.30 -4.67
C LEU A 122 -0.66 -31.00 -5.21
N TYR A 123 -1.15 -30.60 -6.38
CA TYR A 123 -2.29 -31.26 -7.03
C TYR A 123 -1.93 -32.60 -7.64
N TYR A 124 -0.68 -32.79 -8.08
CA TYR A 124 -0.20 -34.07 -8.60
C TYR A 124 0.09 -35.08 -7.48
N ARG A 125 0.76 -34.64 -6.41
CA ARG A 125 1.18 -35.47 -5.27
C ARG A 125 1.15 -34.66 -3.98
N PHE A 126 -0.01 -34.68 -3.31
CA PHE A 126 -0.18 -33.96 -2.06
C PHE A 126 0.70 -34.52 -0.93
N SER A 127 1.29 -33.61 -0.14
CA SER A 127 1.93 -33.88 1.14
C SER A 127 1.60 -32.73 2.09
N TRP A 128 1.32 -33.03 3.36
CA TRP A 128 1.02 -32.02 4.38
C TRP A 128 2.17 -31.03 4.60
N ILE A 129 3.41 -31.54 4.64
CA ILE A 129 4.60 -30.70 4.81
C ILE A 129 4.72 -29.73 3.63
N HIS A 130 4.56 -30.22 2.40
CA HIS A 130 4.59 -29.37 1.21
C HIS A 130 3.44 -28.37 1.21
N GLY A 131 2.23 -28.77 1.62
CA GLY A 131 1.08 -27.87 1.73
C GLY A 131 1.35 -26.69 2.68
N ILE A 132 1.89 -26.99 3.87
CA ILE A 132 2.26 -25.97 4.86
C ILE A 132 3.36 -25.06 4.32
N LEU A 133 4.44 -25.63 3.78
CA LEU A 133 5.54 -24.84 3.22
C LEU A 133 5.10 -23.97 2.03
N HIS A 134 4.21 -24.49 1.18
CA HIS A 134 3.60 -23.71 0.09
C HIS A 134 2.82 -22.53 0.65
N TRP A 135 1.94 -22.77 1.61
CA TRP A 135 1.16 -21.69 2.21
C TRP A 135 2.04 -20.63 2.89
N LEU A 136 3.06 -21.03 3.66
CA LEU A 136 4.02 -20.09 4.26
C LEU A 136 4.76 -19.24 3.21
N MET A 137 5.17 -19.87 2.10
CA MET A 137 5.78 -19.17 0.97
C MET A 137 4.79 -18.17 0.34
N GLN A 138 3.53 -18.54 0.11
CA GLN A 138 2.51 -17.59 -0.39
C GLN A 138 2.29 -16.46 0.61
N SER A 139 2.24 -16.74 1.92
CA SER A 139 2.07 -15.72 2.95
C SER A 139 3.21 -14.70 2.94
N TYR A 140 4.45 -15.16 2.73
CA TYR A 140 5.58 -14.27 2.54
C TYR A 140 5.47 -13.42 1.26
N TYR A 141 4.97 -13.98 0.15
CA TYR A 141 4.78 -13.26 -1.11
C TYR A 141 3.56 -12.35 -1.16
N THR A 142 2.54 -12.58 -0.34
CA THR A 142 1.20 -11.98 -0.49
C THR A 142 1.24 -10.45 -0.44
N GLY A 143 2.01 -9.86 0.49
CA GLY A 143 2.12 -8.40 0.61
C GLY A 143 2.70 -7.79 -0.66
N THR A 144 3.93 -8.19 -1.01
CA THR A 144 4.61 -7.73 -2.23
C THR A 144 3.79 -7.98 -3.49
N TYR A 145 3.18 -9.16 -3.66
CA TYR A 145 2.31 -9.45 -4.80
C TYR A 145 1.11 -8.51 -4.87
N THR A 146 0.45 -8.27 -3.73
CA THR A 146 -0.72 -7.40 -3.67
C THR A 146 -0.38 -5.97 -4.08
N LEU A 147 0.80 -5.47 -3.71
CA LEU A 147 1.22 -4.13 -4.12
C LEU A 147 1.79 -4.10 -5.55
N LEU A 148 2.36 -5.19 -6.06
CA LEU A 148 2.61 -5.32 -7.51
C LEU A 148 1.29 -5.20 -8.28
N MET A 149 0.25 -5.90 -7.82
CA MET A 149 -1.08 -5.82 -8.43
C MET A 149 -1.73 -4.46 -8.25
N HIS A 150 -1.50 -3.77 -7.13
CA HIS A 150 -1.93 -2.39 -6.93
C HIS A 150 -1.32 -1.45 -8.00
N GLN A 151 -0.01 -1.56 -8.25
CA GLN A 151 0.66 -0.81 -9.32
C GLN A 151 0.12 -1.20 -10.70
N HIS A 152 -0.10 -2.50 -10.95
CA HIS A 152 -0.64 -3.01 -12.20
C HIS A 152 -2.02 -2.43 -12.53
N ILE A 153 -2.95 -2.42 -11.56
CA ILE A 153 -4.33 -1.98 -11.79
C ILE A 153 -4.46 -0.46 -11.93
N HIS A 154 -3.60 0.32 -11.26
CA HIS A 154 -3.57 1.78 -11.38
C HIS A 154 -2.91 2.22 -12.69
N MET A 155 -1.78 1.61 -13.05
CA MET A 155 -1.00 1.97 -14.23
C MET A 155 -1.49 1.32 -15.52
N GLY A 156 -2.37 0.32 -15.43
CA GLY A 156 -2.86 -0.45 -16.57
C GLY A 156 -1.79 -1.40 -17.12
N GLY A 157 -1.09 -2.09 -16.23
CA GLY A 157 -0.01 -3.02 -16.54
C GLY A 157 1.38 -2.55 -16.09
N VAL A 158 2.30 -3.51 -15.93
CA VAL A 158 3.68 -3.26 -15.49
C VAL A 158 4.73 -3.54 -16.57
N LEU A 159 4.34 -4.23 -17.65
CA LEU A 159 5.20 -4.50 -18.80
C LEU A 159 4.91 -3.58 -19.99
N LYS A 160 5.88 -3.48 -20.93
CA LYS A 160 5.71 -2.75 -22.20
C LYS A 160 4.60 -3.37 -23.06
N LEU A 161 4.01 -2.56 -23.94
CA LEU A 161 2.88 -2.95 -24.78
C LEU A 161 3.13 -4.23 -25.61
N LYS A 162 4.37 -4.46 -26.05
CA LYS A 162 4.75 -5.69 -26.79
C LYS A 162 4.53 -6.99 -25.99
N TYR A 163 4.47 -6.91 -24.66
CA TYR A 163 4.19 -8.02 -23.75
C TYR A 163 2.78 -7.97 -23.14
N ARG A 164 1.88 -7.12 -23.67
CA ARG A 164 0.54 -6.89 -23.11
C ARG A 164 -0.25 -8.17 -22.89
N TRP A 165 -0.13 -9.15 -23.79
CA TRP A 165 -0.85 -10.43 -23.63
C TRP A 165 -0.44 -11.15 -22.36
N PHE A 166 0.86 -11.27 -22.08
CA PHE A 166 1.35 -11.88 -20.86
C PHE A 166 1.00 -10.99 -19.64
N ASP A 167 1.24 -9.69 -19.73
CA ASP A 167 0.95 -8.70 -18.68
C ASP A 167 -0.54 -8.70 -18.24
N MET A 168 -1.47 -8.93 -19.17
CA MET A 168 -2.90 -9.02 -18.86
C MET A 168 -3.34 -10.41 -18.37
N THR A 169 -2.58 -11.46 -18.67
CA THR A 169 -3.02 -12.84 -18.40
C THR A 169 -2.37 -13.46 -17.17
N PHE A 170 -1.17 -13.03 -16.79
CA PHE A 170 -0.50 -13.56 -15.60
C PHE A 170 -1.36 -13.47 -14.32
N PRO A 171 -2.11 -12.37 -14.06
CA PRO A 171 -2.91 -12.28 -12.83
C PRO A 171 -3.97 -13.38 -12.75
N TYR A 172 -4.52 -13.84 -13.87
CA TYR A 172 -5.51 -14.92 -13.86
C TYR A 172 -4.95 -16.26 -13.34
N ILE A 173 -3.63 -16.43 -13.36
CA ILE A 173 -2.93 -17.58 -12.78
C ILE A 173 -2.53 -17.26 -11.34
N THR A 174 -1.84 -16.15 -11.11
CA THR A 174 -1.18 -15.84 -9.84
C THR A 174 -2.11 -15.24 -8.77
N ASP A 175 -3.17 -14.51 -9.15
CA ASP A 175 -4.07 -13.84 -8.20
C ASP A 175 -4.64 -14.82 -7.19
N ARG A 176 -5.18 -15.95 -7.66
CA ARG A 176 -5.82 -16.94 -6.80
C ARG A 176 -4.84 -17.62 -5.86
N LEU A 177 -3.61 -17.86 -6.31
CA LEU A 177 -2.55 -18.41 -5.46
C LEU A 177 -2.18 -17.47 -4.31
N MET A 178 -2.38 -16.17 -4.52
CA MET A 178 -2.14 -15.10 -3.55
C MET A 178 -3.41 -14.66 -2.81
N GLY A 179 -4.52 -15.39 -2.99
CA GLY A 179 -5.80 -15.15 -2.31
C GLY A 179 -6.73 -14.12 -2.97
N HIS A 180 -6.30 -13.48 -4.06
CA HIS A 180 -7.14 -12.53 -4.80
C HIS A 180 -8.24 -13.28 -5.55
N THR A 181 -9.42 -12.66 -5.59
CA THR A 181 -10.46 -13.00 -6.57
C THR A 181 -10.22 -12.21 -7.84
N TRP A 182 -10.47 -12.83 -9.00
CA TRP A 182 -10.11 -12.23 -10.29
C TRP A 182 -10.72 -10.84 -10.45
N ASN A 183 -9.93 -9.84 -10.80
CA ASN A 183 -10.37 -8.44 -11.04
C ASN A 183 -11.14 -7.74 -9.89
N SER A 184 -11.52 -8.42 -8.81
CA SER A 184 -12.30 -7.82 -7.72
C SER A 184 -11.52 -6.71 -7.04
N TYR A 185 -10.20 -6.88 -6.91
CA TYR A 185 -9.34 -5.84 -6.37
C TYR A 185 -9.38 -4.56 -7.21
N TYR A 186 -9.41 -4.66 -8.54
CA TYR A 186 -9.60 -3.50 -9.42
C TYR A 186 -10.95 -2.80 -9.19
N TYR A 187 -12.04 -3.55 -9.16
CA TYR A 187 -13.38 -2.96 -8.98
C TYR A 187 -13.56 -2.37 -7.59
N HIS A 188 -13.06 -3.04 -6.55
CA HIS A 188 -13.16 -2.55 -5.19
C HIS A 188 -12.23 -1.37 -4.94
N HIS A 189 -10.96 -1.47 -5.32
CA HIS A 189 -9.97 -0.44 -5.04
C HIS A 189 -10.13 0.77 -5.97
N VAL A 190 -9.97 0.56 -7.27
CA VAL A 190 -9.90 1.67 -8.25
C VAL A 190 -11.26 2.25 -8.57
N LYS A 191 -12.28 1.41 -8.75
CA LYS A 191 -13.61 1.86 -9.20
C LYS A 191 -14.56 2.23 -8.06
N HIS A 192 -14.19 1.94 -6.82
CA HIS A 192 -15.05 2.14 -5.65
C HIS A 192 -14.32 2.92 -4.55
N HIS A 193 -13.29 2.35 -3.91
CA HIS A 193 -12.60 2.98 -2.78
C HIS A 193 -11.96 4.33 -3.14
N HIS A 194 -11.22 4.41 -4.26
CA HIS A 194 -10.64 5.69 -4.74
C HIS A 194 -11.69 6.73 -5.15
N VAL A 195 -12.89 6.29 -5.54
CA VAL A 195 -13.97 7.22 -5.91
C VAL A 195 -14.60 7.85 -4.67
N GLU A 196 -14.76 7.04 -3.61
CA GLU A 196 -15.45 7.42 -2.39
C GLU A 196 -14.50 7.91 -1.27
N GLY A 197 -13.19 7.64 -1.36
CA GLY A 197 -12.13 8.25 -0.53
C GLY A 197 -12.26 7.95 0.97
N ASN A 198 -12.60 6.71 1.35
CA ASN A 198 -12.96 6.35 2.74
C ASN A 198 -14.18 7.13 3.29
N GLY A 199 -14.92 7.83 2.44
CA GLY A 199 -16.16 8.53 2.78
C GLY A 199 -17.33 7.59 3.07
N PRO A 200 -18.52 8.13 3.36
CA PRO A 200 -19.64 7.34 3.87
C PRO A 200 -20.21 6.32 2.88
N ASP A 201 -20.02 6.51 1.58
CA ASP A 201 -20.46 5.57 0.54
C ASP A 201 -19.42 4.49 0.26
N ASP A 202 -18.21 4.58 0.85
CA ASP A 202 -17.19 3.55 0.74
C ASP A 202 -17.58 2.32 1.58
N LEU A 203 -17.71 1.17 0.91
CA LEU A 203 -17.95 -0.14 1.52
C LEU A 203 -16.81 -0.59 2.47
N SER A 204 -15.60 -0.09 2.29
CA SER A 204 -14.47 -0.25 3.21
C SER A 204 -14.26 0.96 4.12
N SER A 205 -15.25 1.85 4.26
CA SER A 205 -15.12 3.02 5.13
C SER A 205 -14.94 2.62 6.59
N THR A 206 -13.99 3.28 7.26
CA THR A 206 -13.74 3.13 8.70
C THR A 206 -14.53 4.13 9.56
N ILE A 207 -15.11 5.18 8.97
CA ILE A 207 -15.59 6.36 9.71
C ILE A 207 -16.76 6.08 10.66
N ARG A 208 -17.57 5.06 10.37
CA ARG A 208 -18.71 4.65 11.21
C ARG A 208 -18.32 3.78 12.41
N TYR A 209 -17.06 3.37 12.46
CA TYR A 209 -16.54 2.50 13.49
C TYR A 209 -15.66 3.28 14.48
N GLN A 210 -15.64 2.80 15.72
CA GLN A 210 -14.67 3.22 16.71
C GLN A 210 -13.34 2.51 16.39
N ARG A 211 -12.35 3.29 15.93
CA ARG A 211 -11.17 2.73 15.25
C ARG A 211 -10.09 2.18 16.19
N ASP A 212 -10.32 2.26 17.50
CA ASP A 212 -9.52 1.66 18.58
C ASP A 212 -10.32 0.62 19.40
N ASP A 213 -11.41 0.09 18.83
CA ASP A 213 -12.25 -0.94 19.44
C ASP A 213 -12.21 -2.26 18.66
N LEU A 214 -12.02 -3.37 19.38
CA LEU A 214 -11.90 -4.70 18.79
C LEU A 214 -13.23 -5.22 18.23
N PHE A 215 -14.34 -4.94 18.89
CA PHE A 215 -15.64 -5.41 18.43
C PHE A 215 -16.03 -4.72 17.13
N ASP A 216 -15.84 -3.41 17.06
CA ASP A 216 -16.08 -2.64 15.83
C ASP A 216 -15.17 -3.10 14.68
N PHE A 217 -13.90 -3.41 14.94
CA PHE A 217 -13.02 -4.02 13.94
C PHE A 217 -13.53 -5.39 13.47
N LEU A 218 -14.01 -6.25 14.37
CA LEU A 218 -14.56 -7.55 14.01
C LEU A 218 -15.86 -7.42 13.20
N CYS A 219 -16.72 -6.43 13.51
CA CYS A 219 -17.90 -6.12 12.71
C CYS A 219 -17.52 -5.64 11.30
N TYR A 220 -16.54 -4.74 11.21
CA TYR A 220 -15.99 -4.26 9.94
C TYR A 220 -15.43 -5.40 9.08
N PHE A 221 -14.55 -6.21 9.66
CA PHE A 221 -13.96 -7.36 8.98
C PHE A 221 -15.02 -8.40 8.59
N GLY A 222 -15.93 -8.73 9.49
CA GLY A 222 -17.00 -9.70 9.24
C GLY A 222 -17.89 -9.27 8.07
N ARG A 223 -18.30 -7.99 8.03
CA ARG A 223 -19.09 -7.42 6.93
C ARG A 223 -18.35 -7.55 5.60
N PHE A 224 -17.07 -7.21 5.54
CA PHE A 224 -16.28 -7.36 4.32
C PHE A 224 -16.17 -8.84 3.90
N LEU A 225 -15.79 -9.71 4.83
CA LEU A 225 -15.56 -11.13 4.58
C LEU A 225 -16.77 -11.82 3.95
N VAL A 226 -17.99 -11.52 4.44
CA VAL A 226 -19.21 -12.21 4.02
C VAL A 226 -20.08 -11.41 3.07
N GLY A 227 -19.98 -10.08 3.07
CA GLY A 227 -20.91 -9.18 2.36
C GLY A 227 -20.37 -8.61 1.06
N VAL A 228 -19.05 -8.46 0.90
CA VAL A 228 -18.47 -7.68 -0.22
C VAL A 228 -18.86 -8.20 -1.61
N TRP A 229 -19.01 -9.52 -1.77
CA TRP A 229 -19.37 -10.14 -3.05
C TRP A 229 -20.77 -9.75 -3.53
N PHE A 230 -21.64 -9.28 -2.62
CA PHE A 230 -22.97 -8.75 -2.93
C PHE A 230 -23.01 -7.22 -2.86
N GLU A 231 -22.39 -6.62 -1.83
CA GLU A 231 -22.44 -5.18 -1.60
C GLU A 231 -21.78 -4.38 -2.74
N LEU A 232 -20.64 -4.84 -3.26
CA LEU A 232 -19.92 -4.12 -4.31
C LEU A 232 -20.69 -4.08 -5.64
N PRO A 233 -21.22 -5.20 -6.19
CA PRO A 233 -22.10 -5.15 -7.35
C PRO A 233 -23.34 -4.29 -7.13
N ARG A 234 -23.96 -4.39 -5.94
CA ARG A 234 -25.14 -3.60 -5.57
C ARG A 234 -24.84 -2.09 -5.53
N TYR A 235 -23.67 -1.72 -5.01
CA TYR A 235 -23.20 -0.33 -5.00
C TYR A 235 -23.15 0.23 -6.43
N PHE A 236 -22.48 -0.48 -7.35
CA PHE A 236 -22.39 -0.04 -8.75
C PHE A 236 -23.75 0.03 -9.43
N PHE A 237 -24.64 -0.93 -9.15
CA PHE A 237 -26.00 -0.93 -9.67
C PHE A 237 -26.77 0.31 -9.20
N ARG A 238 -26.69 0.65 -7.90
CA ARG A 238 -27.35 1.84 -7.32
C ARG A 238 -26.80 3.16 -7.88
N LYS A 239 -25.51 3.21 -8.21
CA LYS A 239 -24.86 4.37 -8.85
C LYS A 239 -25.07 4.39 -10.38
N GLY A 240 -25.86 3.48 -10.95
CA GLY A 240 -26.15 3.42 -12.38
C GLY A 240 -25.04 2.82 -13.25
N ASN A 241 -23.94 2.33 -12.67
CA ASN A 241 -22.82 1.75 -13.39
C ASN A 241 -23.01 0.23 -13.58
N LEU A 242 -23.98 -0.13 -14.42
CA LEU A 242 -24.29 -1.53 -14.72
C LEU A 242 -23.06 -2.34 -15.22
N PRO A 243 -22.18 -1.82 -16.08
CA PRO A 243 -20.99 -2.57 -16.51
C PRO A 243 -20.08 -2.98 -15.35
N CYS A 244 -19.83 -2.08 -14.38
CA CYS A 244 -19.03 -2.44 -13.21
C CYS A 244 -19.77 -3.40 -12.28
N ALA A 245 -21.09 -3.22 -12.11
CA ALA A 245 -21.92 -4.13 -11.31
C ALA A 245 -21.83 -5.58 -11.82
N PHE A 246 -22.07 -5.79 -13.12
CA PHE A 246 -22.00 -7.10 -13.74
C PHE A 246 -20.60 -7.69 -13.68
N LYS A 247 -19.55 -6.91 -13.97
CA LYS A 247 -18.18 -7.43 -13.97
C LYS A 247 -17.72 -7.79 -12.55
N ALA A 248 -17.93 -6.91 -11.56
CA ALA A 248 -17.57 -7.19 -10.17
C ALA A 248 -18.27 -8.46 -9.65
N GLY A 249 -19.58 -8.58 -9.89
CA GLY A 249 -20.35 -9.75 -9.44
C GLY A 249 -19.95 -11.04 -10.16
N THR A 250 -19.77 -10.98 -11.48
CA THR A 250 -19.37 -12.14 -12.29
C THR A 250 -18.01 -12.66 -11.84
N TRP A 251 -17.03 -11.79 -11.65
CA TRP A 251 -15.70 -12.24 -11.28
C TRP A 251 -15.60 -12.81 -9.87
N GLU A 252 -16.33 -12.23 -8.90
CA GLU A 252 -16.46 -12.84 -7.56
C GLU A 252 -17.08 -14.23 -7.64
N ILE A 253 -18.22 -14.37 -8.32
CA ILE A 253 -18.92 -15.65 -8.46
C ILE A 253 -18.04 -16.68 -9.16
N LEU A 254 -17.38 -16.32 -10.26
CA LEU A 254 -16.48 -17.24 -10.97
C LEU A 254 -15.28 -17.65 -10.11
N SER A 255 -14.73 -16.73 -9.31
CA SER A 255 -13.62 -17.06 -8.41
C SER A 255 -14.06 -18.07 -7.35
N LEU A 256 -15.18 -17.80 -6.68
CA LEU A 256 -15.76 -18.71 -5.67
C LEU A 256 -16.16 -20.06 -6.26
N ALA A 257 -16.81 -20.07 -7.44
CA ALA A 257 -17.18 -21.28 -8.15
C ALA A 257 -15.95 -22.09 -8.56
N SER A 258 -14.86 -21.44 -8.97
CA SER A 258 -13.61 -22.13 -9.33
C SER A 258 -12.95 -22.79 -8.12
N MET A 259 -12.96 -22.15 -6.94
CA MET A 259 -12.45 -22.73 -5.70
C MET A 259 -13.33 -23.89 -5.25
N TYR A 260 -14.66 -23.73 -5.30
CA TYR A 260 -15.61 -24.80 -5.02
C TYR A 260 -15.40 -26.01 -5.94
N TRP A 261 -15.22 -25.77 -7.25
CA TRP A 261 -14.97 -26.83 -8.22
C TRP A 261 -13.63 -27.53 -7.95
N ALA A 262 -12.55 -26.80 -7.70
CA ALA A 262 -11.26 -27.39 -7.35
C ALA A 262 -11.35 -28.25 -6.08
N TRP A 263 -12.07 -27.77 -5.06
CA TRP A 263 -12.26 -28.49 -3.81
C TRP A 263 -12.94 -29.86 -4.02
N ASN A 264 -14.03 -29.88 -4.79
CA ASN A 264 -14.86 -31.08 -4.96
C ASN A 264 -14.31 -32.05 -6.01
N TYR A 265 -13.63 -31.55 -7.05
CA TYR A 265 -13.27 -32.36 -8.22
C TYR A 265 -11.76 -32.53 -8.44
N LEU A 266 -10.91 -31.63 -7.93
CA LEU A 266 -9.44 -31.74 -8.06
C LEU A 266 -8.76 -32.21 -6.76
N GLY A 267 -9.39 -31.97 -5.61
CA GLY A 267 -8.92 -32.41 -4.31
C GLY A 267 -8.93 -31.29 -3.29
N TRP A 268 -9.63 -31.52 -2.17
CA TRP A 268 -9.79 -30.53 -1.13
C TRP A 268 -8.47 -30.17 -0.41
N LYS A 269 -7.56 -31.14 -0.24
CA LYS A 269 -6.28 -30.93 0.46
C LYS A 269 -5.38 -29.91 -0.25
N PRO A 270 -5.01 -30.07 -1.54
CA PRO A 270 -4.24 -29.04 -2.25
C PRO A 270 -5.04 -27.74 -2.40
N THR A 271 -6.36 -27.80 -2.60
CA THR A 271 -7.22 -26.60 -2.68
C THR A 271 -7.18 -25.75 -1.41
N LEU A 272 -7.14 -26.39 -0.24
CA LEU A 272 -7.04 -25.72 1.05
C LEU A 272 -5.79 -24.83 1.12
N PHE A 273 -4.61 -25.38 0.78
CA PHE A 273 -3.33 -24.68 0.90
C PHE A 273 -3.04 -23.71 -0.26
N CYS A 274 -3.47 -24.05 -1.48
CA CYS A 274 -3.20 -23.22 -2.66
C CYS A 274 -4.19 -22.06 -2.83
N PHE A 275 -5.44 -22.19 -2.34
CA PHE A 275 -6.50 -21.22 -2.64
C PHE A 275 -7.27 -20.74 -1.40
N VAL A 276 -7.81 -21.65 -0.58
CA VAL A 276 -8.71 -21.26 0.52
C VAL A 276 -7.98 -20.51 1.63
N LEU A 277 -6.82 -21.00 2.09
CA LEU A 277 -6.02 -20.33 3.12
C LEU A 277 -5.47 -18.98 2.63
N PRO A 278 -4.85 -18.87 1.43
CA PRO A 278 -4.47 -17.57 0.86
C PRO A 278 -5.64 -16.60 0.74
N PHE A 279 -6.83 -17.06 0.30
CA PHE A 279 -8.02 -16.22 0.18
C PHE A 279 -8.48 -15.64 1.53
N MET A 280 -8.58 -16.48 2.56
CA MET A 280 -8.96 -16.01 3.90
C MET A 280 -7.91 -15.07 4.48
N GLN A 281 -6.63 -15.40 4.30
CA GLN A 281 -5.51 -14.59 4.77
C GLN A 281 -5.49 -13.22 4.09
N LEU A 282 -5.63 -13.15 2.77
CA LEU A 282 -5.63 -11.89 2.04
C LEU A 282 -6.82 -11.01 2.45
N ARG A 283 -8.03 -11.58 2.56
CA ARG A 283 -9.20 -10.80 3.02
C ARG A 283 -8.99 -10.18 4.39
N LEU A 284 -8.40 -10.93 5.32
CA LEU A 284 -8.02 -10.39 6.63
C LEU A 284 -6.94 -9.31 6.49
N GLY A 285 -5.87 -9.59 5.73
CA GLY A 285 -4.75 -8.66 5.53
C GLY A 285 -5.18 -7.32 4.94
N LEU A 286 -6.03 -7.33 3.90
CA LEU A 286 -6.57 -6.13 3.28
C LEU A 286 -7.39 -5.30 4.28
N MET A 287 -8.18 -5.94 5.13
CA MET A 287 -9.00 -5.23 6.11
C MET A 287 -8.19 -4.68 7.28
N VAL A 288 -7.19 -5.43 7.76
CA VAL A 288 -6.24 -4.96 8.77
C VAL A 288 -5.42 -3.78 8.23
N GLY A 289 -4.96 -3.86 6.98
CA GLY A 289 -4.22 -2.80 6.29
C GLY A 289 -5.05 -1.54 6.09
N ASN A 290 -6.24 -1.66 5.49
CA ASN A 290 -7.16 -0.53 5.29
C ASN A 290 -7.54 0.15 6.61
N TRP A 291 -7.76 -0.64 7.67
CA TRP A 291 -8.04 -0.09 8.99
C TRP A 291 -6.90 0.77 9.50
N GLY A 292 -5.65 0.30 9.38
CA GLY A 292 -4.47 1.06 9.81
C GLY A 292 -4.25 2.31 8.96
N GLN A 293 -4.42 2.20 7.64
CA GLN A 293 -4.32 3.28 6.66
C GLN A 293 -5.32 4.42 6.92
N HIS A 294 -6.53 4.07 7.38
CA HIS A 294 -7.66 4.99 7.57
C HIS A 294 -8.16 5.04 9.03
N ALA A 295 -7.28 4.77 10.00
CA ALA A 295 -7.65 4.81 11.42
C ALA A 295 -7.81 6.24 11.94
N PHE A 296 -6.97 7.17 11.47
CA PHE A 296 -6.84 8.52 12.02
C PHE A 296 -7.54 9.59 11.17
N VAL A 297 -8.79 9.36 10.79
CA VAL A 297 -9.60 10.35 10.08
C VAL A 297 -9.93 11.54 10.98
N ASP A 298 -9.49 12.71 10.57
CA ASP A 298 -9.67 13.97 11.26
C ASP A 298 -11.14 14.39 11.40
N GLU A 299 -11.52 14.83 12.60
CA GLU A 299 -12.88 15.23 12.93
C GLU A 299 -13.28 16.61 12.36
N VAL A 300 -12.33 17.46 11.99
CA VAL A 300 -12.60 18.82 11.49
C VAL A 300 -12.82 18.80 9.98
N ASP A 301 -11.90 18.18 9.24
CA ASP A 301 -12.00 18.05 7.77
C ASP A 301 -11.70 16.61 7.33
N PRO A 302 -12.66 15.68 7.50
CA PRO A 302 -12.47 14.26 7.21
C PRO A 302 -12.44 13.94 5.71
N ASN A 303 -12.69 14.92 4.83
CA ASN A 303 -12.78 14.72 3.39
C ASN A 303 -11.50 15.15 2.66
N SER A 304 -10.53 15.75 3.36
CA SER A 304 -9.18 15.97 2.83
C SER A 304 -8.38 14.67 2.90
N ASP A 305 -7.77 14.26 1.79
CA ASP A 305 -6.88 13.09 1.74
C ASP A 305 -5.69 13.22 2.71
N PHE A 306 -5.20 14.45 2.95
CA PHE A 306 -4.14 14.71 3.95
C PHE A 306 -4.57 14.39 5.37
N ARG A 307 -5.87 14.38 5.64
CA ARG A 307 -6.45 14.27 6.98
C ARG A 307 -7.27 13.00 7.18
N SER A 308 -7.55 12.26 6.11
CA SER A 308 -8.26 10.99 6.10
C SER A 308 -7.34 9.78 5.90
N SER A 309 -6.06 10.02 5.59
CA SER A 309 -5.02 9.02 5.38
C SER A 309 -3.71 9.43 6.06
N ILE A 310 -2.74 8.53 6.13
CA ILE A 310 -1.46 8.75 6.81
C ILE A 310 -0.29 8.35 5.93
N THR A 311 0.89 8.92 6.20
CA THR A 311 2.16 8.52 5.58
C THR A 311 3.04 7.81 6.60
N LEU A 312 3.68 6.72 6.17
CA LEU A 312 4.66 5.96 6.92
C LEU A 312 6.01 6.03 6.19
N ILE A 313 7.05 6.41 6.93
CA ILE A 313 8.44 6.45 6.48
C ILE A 313 9.20 5.48 7.38
N ASP A 314 10.35 4.97 6.97
CA ASP A 314 11.15 4.09 7.85
C ASP A 314 10.36 2.82 8.21
N VAL A 315 9.80 2.17 7.17
CA VAL A 315 8.94 0.98 7.30
C VAL A 315 9.23 -0.08 6.24
N ALA A 316 9.01 -1.34 6.62
CA ALA A 316 9.21 -2.50 5.75
C ALA A 316 8.33 -2.45 4.49
N SER A 317 7.10 -1.92 4.59
CA SER A 317 6.22 -1.70 3.43
C SER A 317 6.85 -0.80 2.36
N ASN A 318 7.68 0.18 2.72
CA ASN A 318 8.35 1.00 1.70
C ASN A 318 9.37 0.20 0.91
N ARG A 319 10.15 -0.65 1.59
CA ARG A 319 11.16 -1.51 0.95
C ARG A 319 10.55 -2.66 0.16
N PHE A 320 9.59 -3.39 0.74
CA PHE A 320 9.11 -4.67 0.17
C PHE A 320 7.77 -4.57 -0.54
N CYS A 321 7.07 -3.45 -0.43
CA CYS A 321 5.73 -3.25 -0.96
C CYS A 321 5.62 -1.95 -1.77
N TYR A 322 6.66 -1.58 -2.51
CA TYR A 322 6.62 -0.48 -3.48
C TYR A 322 6.19 0.86 -2.85
N ASN A 323 6.86 1.31 -1.79
CA ASN A 323 6.55 2.61 -1.15
C ASN A 323 5.08 2.78 -0.69
N ASP A 324 4.41 1.69 -0.29
CA ASP A 324 3.01 1.70 0.19
C ASP A 324 2.82 2.53 1.47
N GLY A 325 3.89 2.81 2.22
CA GLY A 325 3.86 3.74 3.34
C GLY A 325 3.42 5.15 2.93
N TYR A 326 3.59 5.57 1.68
CA TYR A 326 3.15 6.88 1.19
C TYR A 326 1.68 6.89 0.76
N HIS A 327 0.76 6.40 1.61
CA HIS A 327 -0.66 6.25 1.27
C HIS A 327 -1.40 7.58 1.06
N THR A 328 -1.05 8.64 1.80
CA THR A 328 -1.56 9.99 1.50
C THR A 328 -1.18 10.44 0.09
N SER A 329 0.09 10.23 -0.30
CA SER A 329 0.55 10.52 -1.66
C SER A 329 -0.25 9.72 -2.68
N HIS A 330 -0.50 8.43 -2.41
CA HIS A 330 -1.29 7.55 -3.26
C HIS A 330 -2.73 8.05 -3.50
N HIS A 331 -3.46 8.45 -2.46
CA HIS A 331 -4.81 9.00 -2.62
C HIS A 331 -4.83 10.30 -3.44
N LEU A 332 -3.85 11.18 -3.25
CA LEU A 332 -3.74 12.43 -3.99
C LEU A 332 -3.49 12.23 -5.50
N ASN A 333 -2.79 11.15 -5.88
CA ASN A 333 -2.63 10.77 -7.28
C ASN A 333 -2.46 9.25 -7.38
N PRO A 334 -3.55 8.51 -7.61
CA PRO A 334 -3.52 7.04 -7.63
C PRO A 334 -2.70 6.44 -8.77
N ARG A 335 -2.37 7.23 -9.79
CA ARG A 335 -1.55 6.82 -10.95
C ARG A 335 -0.09 7.25 -10.81
N ARG A 336 0.34 7.74 -9.64
CA ARG A 336 1.74 8.08 -9.41
C ARG A 336 2.57 6.79 -9.37
N HIS A 337 3.73 6.81 -10.02
CA HIS A 337 4.66 5.70 -9.94
C HIS A 337 5.20 5.56 -8.51
N TRP A 338 5.35 4.34 -8.03
CA TRP A 338 5.70 4.08 -6.63
C TRP A 338 7.01 4.76 -6.16
N ARG A 339 7.99 4.94 -7.06
CA ARG A 339 9.26 5.61 -6.71
C ARG A 339 9.17 7.12 -6.64
N ASP A 340 8.08 7.71 -7.13
CA ASP A 340 7.88 9.15 -7.13
C ASP A 340 7.12 9.64 -5.89
N HIS A 341 6.61 8.74 -5.05
CA HIS A 341 5.94 9.13 -3.80
C HIS A 341 6.84 9.93 -2.84
N PRO A 342 8.11 9.55 -2.59
CA PRO A 342 9.02 10.34 -1.75
C PRO A 342 9.27 11.76 -2.30
N VAL A 343 9.42 11.88 -3.62
CA VAL A 343 9.59 13.18 -4.30
C VAL A 343 8.34 14.05 -4.12
N ALA A 344 7.16 13.48 -4.37
CA ALA A 344 5.89 14.19 -4.24
C ALA A 344 5.61 14.61 -2.79
N PHE A 345 6.00 13.79 -1.81
CA PHE A 345 5.90 14.11 -0.39
C PHE A 345 6.73 15.38 -0.06
N LEU A 346 8.02 15.40 -0.42
CA LEU A 346 8.89 16.54 -0.14
C LEU A 346 8.43 17.82 -0.85
N GLN A 347 8.03 17.71 -2.13
CA GLN A 347 7.48 18.85 -2.89
C GLN A 347 6.18 19.42 -2.30
N GLN A 348 5.45 18.63 -1.51
CA GLN A 348 4.20 19.02 -0.88
C GLN A 348 4.33 19.16 0.64
N LYS A 349 5.54 19.14 1.21
CA LYS A 349 5.76 19.15 2.66
C LYS A 349 5.08 20.32 3.37
N ASP A 350 5.07 21.49 2.74
CA ASP A 350 4.35 22.67 3.26
C ASP A 350 2.83 22.43 3.32
N ARG A 351 2.26 21.74 2.34
CA ARG A 351 0.83 21.36 2.37
C ARG A 351 0.53 20.33 3.45
N TYR A 352 1.35 19.28 3.58
CA TYR A 352 1.26 18.31 4.68
C TYR A 352 1.25 19.03 6.03
N THR A 353 2.11 20.02 6.18
CA THR A 353 2.18 20.86 7.38
C THR A 353 0.91 21.68 7.58
N SER A 354 0.46 22.42 6.56
CA SER A 354 -0.72 23.30 6.66
C SER A 354 -2.03 22.55 6.87
N GLU A 355 -2.14 21.32 6.37
CA GLU A 355 -3.33 20.49 6.50
C GLU A 355 -3.29 19.58 7.74
N ASN A 356 -2.26 19.68 8.58
CA ASN A 356 -2.06 18.84 9.78
C ASN A 356 -2.05 17.34 9.47
N ALA A 357 -1.40 16.96 8.37
CA ALA A 357 -1.24 15.56 7.99
C ALA A 357 -0.44 14.79 9.05
N LEU A 358 -0.65 13.47 9.10
CA LEU A 358 0.06 12.58 10.03
C LEU A 358 1.12 11.78 9.29
N VAL A 359 2.35 11.88 9.80
CA VAL A 359 3.50 11.12 9.31
C VAL A 359 4.06 10.31 10.46
N PHE A 360 4.19 9.00 10.26
CA PHE A 360 4.77 8.08 11.23
C PHE A 360 6.08 7.50 10.73
N ARG A 361 6.89 7.04 11.67
CA ARG A 361 8.12 6.29 11.45
C ARG A 361 8.17 5.01 12.28
N ASP A 362 8.89 4.00 11.81
CA ASP A 362 9.14 2.76 12.56
C ASP A 362 7.84 2.06 13.04
N ILE A 363 6.76 2.17 12.25
CA ILE A 363 5.50 1.50 12.53
C ILE A 363 4.69 1.30 11.23
N ASP A 364 4.44 0.04 10.87
CA ASP A 364 3.68 -0.32 9.66
C ASP A 364 2.16 -0.34 9.92
N TYR A 365 1.31 -0.36 8.88
CA TYR A 365 -0.15 -0.27 9.02
C TYR A 365 -0.74 -1.41 9.87
N ILE A 366 -0.23 -2.63 9.71
CA ILE A 366 -0.65 -3.78 10.52
C ILE A 366 -0.34 -3.52 12.01
N MET A 367 0.84 -2.96 12.29
CA MET A 367 1.25 -2.63 13.66
C MET A 367 0.41 -1.49 14.22
N ILE A 368 0.08 -0.47 13.42
CA ILE A 368 -0.87 0.59 13.81
C ILE A 368 -2.20 -0.02 14.23
N THR A 369 -2.78 -0.89 13.41
CA THR A 369 -4.04 -1.58 13.75
C THR A 369 -3.92 -2.34 15.07
N VAL A 370 -2.86 -3.13 15.27
CA VAL A 370 -2.64 -3.86 16.53
C VAL A 370 -2.50 -2.93 17.73
N ARG A 371 -1.79 -1.80 17.60
CA ARG A 371 -1.58 -0.83 18.68
C ARG A 371 -2.88 -0.10 19.04
N LEU A 372 -3.69 0.25 18.05
CA LEU A 372 -5.01 0.84 18.25
C LEU A 372 -5.95 -0.11 18.98
N LEU A 373 -6.00 -1.38 18.58
CA LEU A 373 -6.81 -2.40 19.26
C LEU A 373 -6.36 -2.67 20.71
N ARG A 374 -5.10 -2.35 21.03
CA ARG A 374 -4.57 -2.36 22.40
C ARG A 374 -4.68 -1.01 23.12
N LYS A 375 -5.20 0.02 22.44
CA LYS A 375 -5.27 1.41 22.91
C LYS A 375 -3.90 1.98 23.34
N ASP A 376 -2.84 1.51 22.71
CA ASP A 376 -1.45 1.90 22.99
C ASP A 376 -1.08 3.20 22.25
N TYR A 377 -1.77 4.28 22.59
CA TYR A 377 -1.57 5.61 22.00
C TYR A 377 -0.21 6.21 22.31
N HIS A 378 0.41 5.82 23.44
CA HIS A 378 1.73 6.30 23.80
C HIS A 378 2.80 5.77 22.84
N HIS A 379 2.70 4.50 22.41
CA HIS A 379 3.58 3.98 21.36
C HIS A 379 3.32 4.65 20.00
N LEU A 380 2.05 4.85 19.63
CA LEU A 380 1.70 5.56 18.39
C LEU A 380 2.25 6.99 18.37
N ALA A 381 2.14 7.71 19.48
CA ALA A 381 2.67 9.06 19.63
C ALA A 381 4.20 9.10 19.53
N LYS A 382 4.90 8.11 20.09
CA LYS A 382 6.36 7.98 19.96
C LYS A 382 6.82 7.80 18.50
N CYS A 383 5.99 7.15 17.68
CA CYS A 383 6.27 6.91 16.27
C CYS A 383 5.87 8.08 15.36
N LEU A 384 5.16 9.10 15.86
CA LEU A 384 4.79 10.26 15.04
C LEU A 384 6.02 11.14 14.77
N VAL A 385 6.22 11.54 13.51
CA VAL A 385 7.14 12.60 13.12
C VAL A 385 6.34 13.90 13.07
N PRO A 386 6.49 14.80 14.07
CA PRO A 386 5.65 15.98 14.16
C PRO A 386 5.97 16.98 13.03
N LEU A 387 4.92 17.56 12.44
CA LEU A 387 5.01 18.61 11.42
C LEU A 387 4.37 19.91 11.92
N GLY A 388 4.98 21.06 11.59
CA GLY A 388 4.43 22.39 11.89
C GLY A 388 4.11 22.60 13.36
N ASP A 389 2.84 22.86 13.67
CA ASP A 389 2.36 23.10 15.03
C ASP A 389 2.50 21.86 15.93
N GLN A 390 2.55 20.65 15.36
CA GLN A 390 2.77 19.41 16.10
C GLN A 390 4.15 19.35 16.76
N ILE A 391 5.15 20.11 16.27
CA ILE A 391 6.54 20.06 16.74
C ILE A 391 6.68 20.52 18.19
N GLY A 392 5.79 21.43 18.62
CA GLY A 392 5.71 21.93 19.98
C GLY A 392 4.85 21.09 20.92
N MET A 393 4.18 20.03 20.43
CA MET A 393 3.34 19.17 21.25
C MET A 393 4.17 18.19 22.07
N GLU A 394 3.79 18.03 23.33
CA GLU A 394 4.29 16.96 24.18
C GLU A 394 3.71 15.60 23.76
N GLN A 395 4.38 14.51 24.12
CA GLN A 395 4.00 13.17 23.68
C GLN A 395 2.58 12.77 24.13
N ASP A 396 2.14 13.20 25.32
CA ASP A 396 0.79 12.97 25.82
C ASP A 396 -0.26 13.77 25.03
N GLU A 397 0.07 14.98 24.58
CA GLU A 397 -0.80 15.79 23.73
C GLU A 397 -0.96 15.13 22.36
N ILE A 398 0.13 14.58 21.79
CA ILE A 398 0.10 13.81 20.55
C ILE A 398 -0.77 12.56 20.72
N ALA A 399 -0.58 11.81 21.81
CA ALA A 399 -1.37 10.61 22.10
C ALA A 399 -2.87 10.94 22.19
N GLN A 400 -3.22 12.05 22.85
CA GLN A 400 -4.60 12.51 22.96
C GLN A 400 -5.15 12.98 21.60
N MET A 401 -4.38 13.70 20.80
CA MET A 401 -4.76 14.09 19.43
C MET A 401 -5.03 12.87 18.55
N LEU A 402 -4.16 11.86 18.57
CA LEU A 402 -4.36 10.62 17.82
C LEU A 402 -5.64 9.90 18.28
N ARG A 403 -5.95 9.95 19.59
CA ARG A 403 -7.17 9.38 20.14
C ARG A 403 -8.44 10.07 19.61
N THR A 404 -8.47 11.40 19.53
CA THR A 404 -9.66 12.11 18.99
C THR A 404 -9.97 11.70 17.56
N LYS A 405 -8.92 11.51 16.74
CA LYS A 405 -9.02 11.10 15.33
C LYS A 405 -9.53 9.68 15.11
N THR A 406 -9.59 8.84 16.14
CA THR A 406 -10.10 7.45 16.03
C THR A 406 -11.59 7.31 16.36
N ARG A 407 -12.22 8.41 16.83
CA ARG A 407 -13.62 8.40 17.27
C ARG A 407 -14.59 8.17 16.12
N ARG A 408 -15.53 7.23 16.24
CA ARG A 408 -16.61 7.08 15.24
C ARG A 408 -17.36 8.38 14.99
N PHE A 409 -17.73 8.62 13.74
CA PHE A 409 -18.60 9.73 13.34
C PHE A 409 -20.06 9.35 13.58
N THR A 410 -20.85 10.30 14.07
CA THR A 410 -22.32 10.17 14.10
C THR A 410 -22.90 10.42 12.70
N GLU A 411 -24.10 9.92 12.41
CA GLU A 411 -24.73 10.16 11.10
C GLU A 411 -24.96 11.67 10.85
N ASP A 412 -25.27 12.45 11.89
CA ASP A 412 -25.38 13.91 11.80
C ASP A 412 -24.03 14.59 11.46
N GLU A 413 -22.91 14.04 11.93
CA GLU A 413 -21.58 14.53 11.51
C GLU A 413 -21.26 14.13 10.09
N ILE A 414 -21.64 12.92 9.68
CA ILE A 414 -21.43 12.44 8.32
C ILE A 414 -22.19 13.31 7.33
N GLU A 415 -23.48 13.57 7.58
CA GLU A 415 -24.32 14.38 6.70
C GLU A 415 -23.78 15.83 6.57
N ARG A 416 -23.24 16.39 7.65
CA ARG A 416 -22.67 17.75 7.65
C ARG A 416 -21.30 17.84 6.98
N LYS A 417 -20.43 16.85 7.21
CA LYS A 417 -19.01 16.90 6.83
C LYS A 417 -18.71 16.27 5.47
N PHE A 418 -19.60 15.40 4.97
CA PHE A 418 -19.51 14.79 3.65
C PHE A 418 -20.70 15.25 2.78
N PRO A 419 -20.66 16.47 2.24
CA PRO A 419 -21.74 16.96 1.40
C PRO A 419 -21.89 16.03 0.19
N ARG A 420 -23.13 15.64 -0.10
CA ARG A 420 -23.43 14.81 -1.28
C ARG A 420 -22.89 15.53 -2.50
N ARG A 421 -21.93 14.91 -3.21
CA ARG A 421 -21.52 15.37 -4.54
C ARG A 421 -22.78 15.39 -5.40
N THR A 422 -23.29 16.58 -5.72
CA THR A 422 -24.36 16.74 -6.71
C THR A 422 -23.89 16.05 -7.97
N GLN A 423 -24.63 15.02 -8.40
CA GLN A 423 -24.36 14.31 -9.64
C GLN A 423 -24.49 15.29 -10.80
N SER A 424 -23.40 15.96 -11.16
CA SER A 424 -23.28 16.59 -12.47
C SER A 424 -23.09 15.45 -13.46
N HIS A 425 -24.18 15.00 -14.06
CA HIS A 425 -24.13 14.16 -15.25
C HIS A 425 -23.37 14.94 -16.34
N HIS A 426 -22.13 14.55 -16.61
CA HIS A 426 -21.40 14.91 -17.82
C HIS A 426 -20.92 13.65 -18.52
#